data_AF-A0A9P8IBH6-F1
#
_entry.id   AF-A0A9P8IBH6-F1
#
_cell.length_a   1.000
_cell.length_b   1.000
_cell.length_c   1.000
_cell.angle_alpha   90.00
_cell.angle_beta   90.00
_cell.angle_gamma   90.00
#
_symmetry.space_group_name_H-M   'P 1'
#
loop_
_entity.id
_entity.type
_entity.pdbx_description
1 polymer ?
#
loop_
_entity_poly.entity_id
_entity_poly.type
_entity_poly.pdbx_seq_one_letter_code
_entity_poly.pdbx_strand_id
1 'polypeptide(L)'
;MRDNSAAPSVWHRTAVITSRAAGPGCIIQSTYGTPDAHGNFEVVVLEGDGEQKELVHYYRRNSPHELPWYRTDVISRQVQGPGTLIQSSYGTPDSPGNLEVVVVEGVKGAYSLAHWYRDNSPNTSSLWQRGGNVCTFPFDSLYFG
;
A
#
# COMPACT_ATOMS: atom_id res chain seq x y z
N MET A 1 18.25 -3.85 3.19
CA MET A 1 18.11 -3.75 4.65
C MET A 1 19.48 -3.53 5.27
N ARG A 2 19.51 -2.94 6.46
CA ARG A 2 20.72 -2.75 7.26
C ARG A 2 20.38 -3.10 8.70
N ASP A 3 21.19 -3.93 9.33
CA ASP A 3 21.11 -4.17 10.77
C ASP A 3 21.88 -3.06 11.49
N ASN A 4 21.26 -2.35 12.42
CA ASN A 4 21.89 -1.27 13.17
C ASN A 4 22.41 -1.71 14.55
N SER A 5 22.34 -2.99 14.88
CA SER A 5 22.71 -3.52 16.21
C SER A 5 24.22 -3.69 16.43
N ALA A 6 25.04 -3.77 15.37
CA ALA A 6 26.49 -3.93 15.45
C ALA A 6 27.23 -3.21 14.31
N ALA A 7 28.49 -2.81 14.55
CA ALA A 7 29.37 -2.17 13.57
C ALA A 7 30.50 -3.10 13.11
N PRO A 8 30.93 -3.04 11.84
CA PRO A 8 30.39 -2.22 10.76
C PRO A 8 29.15 -2.87 10.13
N SER A 9 28.05 -2.11 10.03
CA SER A 9 26.86 -2.55 9.31
C SER A 9 26.80 -1.93 7.93
N VAL A 10 26.68 -2.78 6.91
CA VAL A 10 26.58 -2.38 5.50
C VAL A 10 25.16 -2.57 4.98
N TRP A 11 24.83 -1.87 3.91
CA TRP A 11 23.54 -2.04 3.25
C TRP A 11 23.54 -3.30 2.40
N HIS A 12 22.52 -4.13 2.58
CA HIS A 12 22.31 -5.34 1.78
C HIS A 12 21.08 -5.20 0.89
N ARG A 13 21.23 -5.51 -0.40
CA ARG A 13 20.08 -5.84 -1.26
C ARG A 13 19.55 -7.20 -0.82
N THR A 14 18.25 -7.28 -0.57
CA THR A 14 17.62 -8.48 -0.03
C THR A 14 16.78 -9.15 -1.10
N ALA A 15 15.47 -8.90 -1.10
CA ALA A 15 14.51 -9.48 -2.03
C ALA A 15 14.02 -8.45 -3.03
N VAL A 16 13.66 -8.94 -4.22
CA VAL A 16 12.81 -8.22 -5.17
C VAL A 16 11.36 -8.46 -4.74
N ILE A 17 10.60 -7.39 -4.46
CA ILE A 17 9.19 -7.51 -4.08
C ILE A 17 8.33 -7.84 -5.31
N THR A 18 8.58 -7.13 -6.41
CA THR A 18 7.96 -7.38 -7.71
C THR A 18 8.89 -6.97 -8.83
N SER A 19 8.80 -7.66 -9.97
CA SER A 19 9.46 -7.30 -11.22
C SER A 19 8.56 -6.49 -12.17
N ARG A 20 7.31 -6.21 -11.77
CA ARG A 20 6.32 -5.47 -12.57
C ARG A 20 6.13 -4.01 -12.13
N ALA A 21 7.00 -3.50 -11.24
CA ALA A 21 6.88 -2.15 -10.72
C ALA A 21 6.94 -1.11 -11.85
N ALA A 22 5.91 -0.26 -11.92
CA ALA A 22 5.77 0.83 -12.88
C ALA A 22 6.04 2.21 -12.26
N GLY A 23 6.42 2.23 -10.98
CA GLY A 23 6.70 3.44 -10.20
C GLY A 23 7.23 3.11 -8.81
N PRO A 24 7.53 4.13 -7.99
CA PRO A 24 7.95 3.91 -6.61
C PRO A 24 6.87 3.18 -5.80
N GLY A 25 7.31 2.36 -4.85
CA GLY A 25 6.43 1.78 -3.83
C GLY A 25 6.41 2.62 -2.55
N CYS A 26 5.38 2.44 -1.74
CA CYS A 26 5.29 2.99 -0.38
C CYS A 26 5.33 1.84 0.62
N ILE A 27 6.20 1.92 1.63
CA ILE A 27 6.40 0.89 2.66
C ILE A 27 6.11 1.45 4.04
N ILE A 28 5.43 0.65 4.87
CA ILE A 28 5.29 0.89 6.31
C ILE A 28 5.58 -0.41 7.08
N GLN A 29 5.78 -0.27 8.39
CA GLN A 29 5.66 -1.39 9.33
C GLN A 29 4.30 -1.26 10.02
N SER A 30 3.45 -2.29 9.89
CA SER A 30 2.16 -2.33 10.57
C SER A 30 2.30 -2.93 11.97
N THR A 31 1.25 -2.85 12.78
CA THR A 31 1.15 -3.56 14.06
C THR A 31 0.68 -5.01 13.92
N TYR A 32 0.51 -5.53 12.68
CA TYR A 32 0.21 -6.95 12.47
C TYR A 32 1.38 -7.83 12.86
N GLY A 33 1.15 -8.81 13.73
CA GLY A 33 2.17 -9.77 14.15
C GLY A 33 1.70 -10.55 15.36
N THR A 34 2.50 -11.51 15.81
CA THR A 34 2.32 -12.11 17.14
C THR A 34 2.93 -11.19 18.20
N PRO A 35 2.49 -11.22 19.47
CA PRO A 35 3.08 -10.42 20.55
C PRO A 35 4.62 -10.54 20.65
N ASP A 36 5.15 -11.72 20.30
CA ASP A 36 6.58 -12.03 20.34
C ASP A 36 7.34 -11.70 19.03
N ALA A 37 6.66 -11.13 18.02
CA ALA A 37 7.24 -10.79 16.73
C ALA A 37 7.12 -9.29 16.44
N HIS A 38 8.05 -8.78 15.65
CA HIS A 38 7.91 -7.45 15.09
C HIS A 38 6.74 -7.40 14.11
N GLY A 39 6.09 -6.23 14.05
CA GLY A 39 5.07 -5.94 13.07
C GLY A 39 5.48 -6.25 11.63
N ASN A 40 4.54 -6.70 10.80
CA ASN A 40 4.76 -7.01 9.38
C ASN A 40 5.22 -5.77 8.60
N PHE A 41 5.98 -5.98 7.54
CA PHE A 41 6.15 -4.93 6.53
C PHE A 41 5.01 -5.01 5.52
N GLU A 42 4.46 -3.84 5.20
CA GLU A 42 3.37 -3.66 4.24
C GLU A 42 3.85 -2.75 3.13
N VAL A 43 3.58 -3.11 1.88
CA VAL A 43 3.99 -2.34 0.70
C VAL A 43 2.83 -2.20 -0.26
N VAL A 44 2.59 -0.99 -0.76
CA VAL A 44 1.81 -0.79 -1.97
C VAL A 44 2.71 -0.38 -3.11
N VAL A 45 2.47 -0.93 -4.29
CA VAL A 45 3.25 -0.66 -5.49
C VAL A 45 2.34 -0.61 -6.71
N LEU A 46 2.60 0.35 -7.58
CA LEU A 46 1.99 0.42 -8.90
C LEU A 46 2.65 -0.64 -9.79
N GLU A 47 1.88 -1.60 -10.28
CA GLU A 47 2.33 -2.61 -11.23
C GLU A 47 1.70 -2.39 -12.61
N GLY A 48 2.38 -2.88 -13.65
CA GLY A 48 1.85 -2.95 -15.01
C GLY A 48 2.60 -2.10 -16.02
N ASP A 49 2.03 -1.99 -17.22
CA ASP A 49 2.59 -1.22 -18.32
C ASP A 49 1.50 -0.38 -19.01
N GLY A 50 1.92 0.73 -19.62
CA GLY A 50 1.01 1.60 -20.38
C GLY A 50 -0.25 1.98 -19.60
N GLU A 51 -1.42 1.67 -20.16
CA GLU A 51 -2.74 1.92 -19.54
C GLU A 51 -3.22 0.77 -18.63
N GLN A 52 -2.55 -0.39 -18.65
CA GLN A 52 -2.92 -1.55 -17.83
C GLN A 52 -2.16 -1.52 -16.51
N LYS A 53 -2.51 -0.57 -15.65
CA LYS A 53 -1.91 -0.41 -14.32
C LYS A 53 -2.83 -0.88 -13.21
N GLU A 54 -2.21 -1.41 -12.16
CA GLU A 54 -2.91 -1.80 -10.94
C GLU A 54 -2.09 -1.40 -9.71
N LEU A 55 -2.76 -0.94 -8.65
CA LEU A 55 -2.14 -0.74 -7.36
C LEU A 55 -2.29 -2.02 -6.55
N VAL A 56 -1.18 -2.58 -6.11
CA VAL A 56 -1.12 -3.90 -5.50
C VAL A 56 -0.55 -3.81 -4.10
N HIS A 57 -1.18 -4.52 -3.17
CA HIS A 57 -0.68 -4.70 -1.81
C HIS A 57 0.21 -5.95 -1.73
N TYR A 58 1.33 -5.79 -1.06
CA TYR A 58 2.24 -6.83 -0.65
C TYR A 58 2.46 -6.75 0.87
N TYR A 59 2.67 -7.90 1.50
CA TYR A 59 3.16 -7.94 2.88
C TYR A 59 4.29 -8.93 3.04
N ARG A 60 5.06 -8.75 4.12
CA ARG A 60 6.03 -9.73 4.59
C ARG A 60 5.90 -9.84 6.10
N ARG A 61 5.74 -11.06 6.60
CA ARG A 61 5.81 -11.31 8.04
C ARG A 61 7.23 -11.10 8.53
N ASN A 62 7.42 -10.45 9.66
CA ASN A 62 8.75 -10.23 10.23
C ASN A 62 9.06 -11.26 11.34
N SER A 63 8.64 -12.52 11.15
CA SER A 63 9.05 -13.63 12.01
C SER A 63 10.41 -14.20 11.56
N PRO A 64 11.20 -14.83 12.44
CA PRO A 64 12.57 -15.29 12.14
C PRO A 64 12.68 -16.26 10.95
N HIS A 65 11.58 -16.91 10.58
CA HIS A 65 11.54 -17.97 9.57
C HIS A 65 10.80 -17.57 8.28
N GLU A 66 10.15 -16.40 8.23
CA GLU A 66 9.37 -15.96 7.07
C GLU A 66 10.04 -14.78 6.36
N LEU A 67 10.74 -15.09 5.28
CA LEU A 67 11.43 -14.10 4.46
C LEU A 67 10.73 -13.70 3.14
N PRO A 68 9.75 -14.44 2.55
CA PRO A 68 9.20 -14.07 1.26
C PRO A 68 8.19 -12.92 1.38
N TRP A 69 8.15 -12.07 0.35
CA TRP A 69 7.07 -11.12 0.15
C TRP A 69 5.87 -11.83 -0.48
N TYR A 70 4.68 -11.54 0.02
CA TYR A 70 3.43 -12.08 -0.47
C TYR A 70 2.65 -11.00 -1.19
N ARG A 71 2.34 -11.21 -2.47
CA ARG A 71 1.35 -10.43 -3.21
C ARG A 71 -0.03 -10.83 -2.72
N THR A 72 -0.84 -9.89 -2.23
CA THR A 72 -2.18 -10.19 -1.73
C THR A 72 -3.23 -9.74 -2.72
N ASP A 73 -3.52 -8.45 -2.70
CA ASP A 73 -4.73 -7.91 -3.28
C ASP A 73 -4.40 -6.82 -4.29
N VAL A 74 -5.21 -6.77 -5.34
CA VAL A 74 -5.27 -5.61 -6.22
C VAL A 74 -6.24 -4.62 -5.56
N ILE A 75 -5.69 -3.51 -5.08
CA ILE A 75 -6.46 -2.44 -4.43
C ILE A 75 -7.34 -1.75 -5.48
N SER A 76 -6.74 -1.39 -6.61
CA SER A 76 -7.45 -0.70 -7.69
C SER A 76 -6.79 -0.91 -9.04
N ARG A 77 -7.62 -0.92 -10.10
CA ARG A 77 -7.20 -0.97 -11.52
C ARG A 77 -7.49 0.33 -12.28
N GLN A 78 -7.94 1.37 -11.56
CA GLN A 78 -8.25 2.67 -12.15
C GLN A 78 -7.14 3.69 -11.88
N VAL A 79 -5.96 3.21 -11.47
CA VAL A 79 -4.89 4.03 -10.92
C VAL A 79 -4.04 4.70 -11.99
N GLN A 80 -3.68 5.94 -11.74
CA GLN A 80 -2.91 6.78 -12.67
C GLN A 80 -1.47 7.00 -12.21
N GLY A 81 -1.18 6.64 -10.95
CA GLY A 81 0.15 6.74 -10.37
C GLY A 81 0.31 5.93 -9.09
N PRO A 82 1.49 6.03 -8.43
CA PRO A 82 1.75 5.37 -7.15
C PRO A 82 0.78 5.81 -6.05
N GLY A 83 0.49 4.89 -5.14
CA GLY A 83 -0.29 5.18 -3.93
C GLY A 83 0.60 5.44 -2.72
N THR A 84 0.04 6.07 -1.70
CA THR A 84 0.66 6.20 -0.37
C THR A 84 -0.10 5.34 0.63
N LEU A 85 0.62 4.74 1.58
CA LEU A 85 0.09 3.80 2.56
C LEU A 85 0.38 4.31 3.98
N ILE A 86 -0.62 4.21 4.85
CA ILE A 86 -0.47 4.37 6.30
C ILE A 86 -1.19 3.23 7.02
N GLN A 87 -0.89 3.07 8.31
CA GLN A 87 -1.78 2.39 9.24
C GLN A 87 -2.38 3.45 10.17
N SER A 88 -3.70 3.54 10.22
CA SER A 88 -4.37 4.45 11.16
C SER A 88 -4.57 3.80 12.53
N SER A 89 -5.01 4.59 13.50
CA SER A 89 -5.42 4.10 14.82
C SER A 89 -6.91 3.74 14.88
N TYR A 90 -7.61 3.69 13.74
CA TYR A 90 -9.02 3.32 13.69
C TYR A 90 -9.18 1.82 13.93
N GLY A 91 -9.98 1.44 14.93
CA GLY A 91 -10.19 0.05 15.34
C GLY A 91 -10.50 -0.08 16.84
N THR A 92 -10.39 -1.30 17.37
CA THR A 92 -10.44 -1.58 18.81
C THR A 92 -9.04 -1.67 19.41
N PRO A 93 -8.85 -1.46 20.73
CA PRO A 93 -7.54 -1.63 21.38
C PRO A 93 -6.91 -3.02 21.15
N ASP A 94 -7.74 -4.03 20.90
CA ASP A 94 -7.32 -5.42 20.71
C ASP A 94 -7.10 -5.80 19.23
N SER A 95 -7.25 -4.85 18.30
CA SER A 95 -7.07 -5.07 16.86
C SER A 95 -5.97 -4.18 16.30
N PRO A 96 -5.17 -4.66 15.34
CA PRO A 96 -4.36 -3.77 14.51
C PRO A 96 -5.26 -2.72 13.85
N GLY A 97 -4.83 -1.47 13.84
CA GLY A 97 -5.57 -0.41 13.15
C GLY A 97 -5.61 -0.64 11.63
N ASN A 98 -6.54 0.02 10.95
CA ASN A 98 -6.77 -0.15 9.51
C ASN A 98 -5.55 0.22 8.66
N LEU A 99 -5.34 -0.50 7.56
CA LEU A 99 -4.45 -0.03 6.49
C LEU A 99 -5.22 0.93 5.61
N GLU A 100 -4.62 2.06 5.27
CA GLU A 100 -5.26 3.09 4.48
C GLU A 100 -4.37 3.55 3.34
N VAL A 101 -4.99 3.71 2.17
CA VAL A 101 -4.33 4.08 0.94
C VAL A 101 -5.04 5.27 0.33
N VAL A 102 -4.26 6.24 -0.13
CA VAL A 102 -4.74 7.21 -1.12
C VAL A 102 -3.98 7.04 -2.42
N VAL A 103 -4.70 7.12 -3.53
CA VAL A 103 -4.16 6.95 -4.88
C VAL A 103 -4.97 7.78 -5.87
N VAL A 104 -4.30 8.31 -6.88
CA VAL A 104 -4.98 8.99 -7.98
C VAL A 104 -5.63 7.95 -8.89
N GLU A 105 -6.94 8.06 -9.05
CA GLU A 105 -7.75 7.24 -9.95
C GLU A 105 -8.34 8.09 -11.08
N GLY A 106 -8.82 7.41 -12.13
CA GLY A 106 -9.63 8.01 -13.18
C GLY A 106 -9.01 7.84 -14.56
N VAL A 107 -9.38 8.74 -15.47
CA VAL A 107 -8.92 8.75 -16.86
C VAL A 107 -8.35 10.12 -17.19
N LYS A 108 -7.61 10.22 -18.31
CA LYS A 108 -7.05 11.50 -18.76
C LYS A 108 -8.14 12.56 -18.87
N GLY A 109 -7.96 13.66 -18.13
CA GLY A 109 -8.94 14.76 -18.09
C GLY A 109 -10.07 14.56 -17.07
N ALA A 110 -10.03 13.53 -16.23
CA ALA A 110 -10.97 13.31 -15.12
C ALA A 110 -10.30 12.46 -14.04
N TYR A 111 -9.54 13.11 -13.16
CA TYR A 111 -8.84 12.46 -12.06
C TYR A 111 -9.51 12.75 -10.72
N SER A 112 -9.48 11.76 -9.83
CA SER A 112 -9.85 11.94 -8.42
C SER A 112 -8.77 11.35 -7.53
N LEU A 113 -8.63 11.90 -6.33
CA LEU A 113 -7.87 11.24 -5.28
C LEU A 113 -8.85 10.28 -4.58
N ALA A 114 -8.62 8.98 -4.69
CA ALA A 114 -9.45 7.96 -4.07
C ALA A 114 -8.83 7.49 -2.75
N HIS A 115 -9.67 7.26 -1.76
CA HIS A 115 -9.29 6.61 -0.50
C HIS A 115 -9.77 5.17 -0.50
N TRP A 116 -8.89 4.28 -0.06
CA TRP A 116 -9.13 2.86 0.16
C TRP A 116 -8.70 2.51 1.57
N TYR A 117 -9.42 1.60 2.22
CA TYR A 117 -9.04 1.08 3.51
C TYR A 117 -9.23 -0.43 3.58
N ARG A 118 -8.42 -1.09 4.39
CA ARG A 118 -8.62 -2.49 4.77
C ARG A 118 -8.91 -2.55 6.25
N ASP A 119 -10.11 -3.05 6.57
CA ASP A 119 -10.49 -3.35 7.95
C ASP A 119 -9.67 -4.54 8.45
N ASN A 120 -9.05 -4.36 9.60
CA ASN A 120 -8.13 -5.33 10.19
C ASN A 120 -8.67 -5.94 11.49
N SER A 121 -9.91 -5.65 11.86
CA SER A 121 -10.55 -6.23 13.04
C SER A 121 -10.88 -7.72 12.88
N PRO A 122 -10.94 -8.49 13.97
CA PRO A 122 -11.35 -9.89 13.91
C PRO A 122 -12.73 -10.04 13.25
N ASN A 123 -12.83 -10.97 12.29
CA ASN A 123 -14.05 -11.33 11.56
C ASN A 123 -14.53 -10.35 10.47
N THR A 124 -13.69 -9.40 10.04
CA THR A 124 -13.98 -8.60 8.85
C THR A 124 -13.36 -9.19 7.59
N SER A 125 -13.83 -8.74 6.43
CA SER A 125 -13.25 -9.13 5.16
C SER A 125 -11.82 -8.58 5.07
N SER A 126 -10.84 -9.44 4.80
CA SER A 126 -9.46 -9.03 4.53
C SER A 126 -9.28 -8.32 3.18
N LEU A 127 -10.36 -7.92 2.52
CA LEU A 127 -10.34 -7.21 1.24
C LEU A 127 -10.32 -5.70 1.46
N TRP A 128 -9.67 -5.01 0.52
CA TRP A 128 -9.69 -3.56 0.43
C TRP A 128 -11.07 -3.04 0.06
N GLN A 129 -11.49 -1.99 0.74
CA GLN A 129 -12.77 -1.31 0.56
C GLN A 129 -12.53 0.11 0.08
N ARG A 130 -13.31 0.56 -0.90
CA ARG A 130 -13.23 1.93 -1.41
C ARG A 130 -14.00 2.87 -0.49
N GLY A 131 -13.30 3.76 0.21
CA GLY A 131 -13.90 4.77 1.09
C GLY A 131 -14.57 5.92 0.34
N GLY A 132 -14.13 6.19 -0.89
CA GLY A 132 -14.72 7.22 -1.75
C GLY A 132 -13.65 8.13 -2.38
N ASN A 133 -14.11 9.23 -2.98
CA ASN A 133 -13.20 10.28 -3.46
C ASN A 133 -12.90 11.25 -2.31
N VAL A 134 -11.62 11.48 -2.05
CA VAL A 134 -11.12 12.53 -1.14
C VAL A 134 -11.33 13.91 -1.77
N CYS A 135 -11.13 14.03 -3.08
CA CYS A 135 -11.48 15.21 -3.84
C CYS A 135 -11.76 14.84 -5.32
N THR A 136 -12.62 15.62 -5.97
CA THR A 136 -12.84 15.59 -7.42
C THR A 136 -12.28 16.88 -8.00
N PHE A 137 -11.49 16.79 -9.08
CA PHE A 137 -11.08 17.97 -9.83
C PHE A 137 -12.08 18.16 -10.98
N PRO A 138 -13.07 19.08 -10.88
CA PRO A 138 -13.85 19.44 -12.05
C PRO A 138 -12.91 20.13 -13.05
N PHE A 139 -12.79 19.56 -14.24
CA PHE A 139 -12.24 20.32 -15.38
C PHE A 139 -13.30 21.33 -15.79
N ASP A 140 -13.23 22.56 -15.28
CA ASP A 140 -13.95 23.66 -15.90
C ASP A 140 -13.28 23.95 -17.25
N SER A 141 -13.96 23.56 -18.32
CA SER A 141 -13.58 23.81 -19.70
C SER A 141 -13.89 25.26 -20.11
N LEU A 142 -13.42 26.23 -19.34
CA LEU A 142 -13.40 27.64 -19.73
C LEU A 142 -11.93 28.05 -19.76
N TYR A 143 -11.51 28.70 -20.86
CA TYR A 143 -10.14 29.14 -21.17
C TYR A 143 -9.25 28.15 -21.94
N PHE A 144 -9.69 27.74 -23.13
CA PHE A 144 -8.82 27.81 -24.31
C PHE A 144 -9.62 28.44 -25.45
N GLY A 145 -9.36 29.73 -25.68
CA GLY A 145 -9.69 30.46 -26.90
C GLY A 145 -8.41 30.84 -27.63
#